data_AF-A0A1Y5SQG3-F1
#
_entry.id   AF-A0A1Y5SQG3-F1
#
_cell.length_a   1.000
_cell.length_b   1.000
_cell.length_c   1.000
_cell.angle_alpha   90.00
_cell.angle_beta   90.00
_cell.angle_gamma   90.00
#
_symmetry.space_group_name_H-M   'P 1'
#
loop_
_entity.id
_entity.type
_entity.pdbx_description
1 polymer ?
#
loop_
_entity_poly.entity_id
_entity_poly.type
_entity_poly.pdbx_seq_one_letter_code
_entity_poly.pdbx_strand_id
1 'polypeptide(L)'
;MDERPWIILTLRRTGGTSLTSFLARISSFPTIEHEPFNIDRSLGHITRSFQNDGDIAAMEAAIDTALDQSPNIKHCVEIMPPELTRALIDACLKRNYRFIVLLRRDETRRLASLFLAISTQAWGPEAAAQIYPRIISGEITPAPIDLKNVRGRVRMDYFSVGQTLSLLRNRQIDFGWYLFEELYFGDTKIEKQAVDIAATLGIAIDAEDERLEEFSDEKGQKSSEIGKYVPNYDRAIALLSKLCAQ
;
A
#
# COMPACT_ATOMS: atom_id res chain seq x y z
N MET A 1 27.59 0.38 -2.32
CA MET A 1 26.51 0.37 -3.31
C MET A 1 25.91 1.77 -3.26
N ASP A 2 25.74 2.43 -4.40
CA ASP A 2 25.16 3.77 -4.40
C ASP A 2 23.68 3.70 -4.03
N GLU A 3 23.20 4.74 -3.35
CA GLU A 3 21.80 4.85 -2.95
C GLU A 3 20.88 4.86 -4.18
N ARG A 4 19.72 4.20 -4.09
CA ARG A 4 18.72 4.17 -5.16
C ARG A 4 17.35 4.64 -4.65
N PRO A 5 16.58 5.37 -5.48
CA PRO A 5 15.18 5.65 -5.17
C PRO A 5 14.40 4.33 -5.15
N TRP A 6 13.29 4.28 -4.42
CA TRP A 6 12.50 3.06 -4.29
C TRP A 6 11.05 3.23 -4.73
N ILE A 7 10.47 2.12 -5.17
CA ILE A 7 9.04 1.98 -5.38
C ILE A 7 8.52 0.76 -4.61
N ILE A 8 7.53 0.98 -3.75
CA ILE A 8 6.76 -0.08 -3.09
C ILE A 8 5.50 -0.33 -3.91
N LEU A 9 5.40 -1.50 -4.52
CA LEU A 9 4.22 -2.05 -5.16
C LEU A 9 3.45 -2.88 -4.14
N THR A 10 2.25 -2.45 -3.77
CA THR A 10 1.50 -3.02 -2.65
C THR A 10 0.00 -3.04 -2.92
N LEU A 11 -0.74 -3.64 -1.99
CA LEU A 11 -2.16 -3.41 -1.82
C LEU A 11 -2.45 -2.42 -0.68
N ARG A 12 -3.67 -1.86 -0.60
CA ARG A 12 -4.13 -1.14 0.59
C ARG A 12 -4.24 -2.08 1.78
N ARG A 13 -4.00 -1.54 2.98
CA ARG A 13 -4.10 -2.23 4.29
C ARG A 13 -3.11 -3.40 4.49
N THR A 14 -2.00 -3.40 3.78
CA THR A 14 -0.87 -4.34 3.96
C THR A 14 0.13 -3.93 5.05
N GLY A 15 -0.15 -2.88 5.82
CA GLY A 15 0.82 -2.33 6.79
C GLY A 15 1.99 -1.59 6.14
N GLY A 16 1.88 -1.21 4.87
CA GLY A 16 2.95 -0.50 4.17
C GLY A 16 3.22 0.92 4.65
N THR A 17 2.36 1.53 5.47
CA THR A 17 2.54 2.90 5.93
C THR A 17 3.80 3.06 6.78
N SER A 18 4.00 2.23 7.81
CA SER A 18 5.17 2.32 8.70
C SER A 18 6.47 2.08 7.92
N LEU A 19 6.50 1.06 7.05
CA LEU A 19 7.64 0.84 6.15
C LEU A 19 7.90 2.03 5.24
N THR A 20 6.86 2.61 4.62
CA THR A 20 7.01 3.77 3.73
C THR A 20 7.56 4.98 4.47
N SER A 21 7.04 5.26 5.68
CA SER A 21 7.51 6.37 6.54
C SER A 21 8.97 6.19 6.94
N PHE A 22 9.34 4.99 7.40
CA PHE A 22 10.73 4.66 7.71
C PHE A 22 11.66 4.86 6.50
N LEU A 23 11.32 4.26 5.35
CA LEU A 23 12.15 4.37 4.14
C LEU A 23 12.25 5.82 3.62
N ALA A 24 11.19 6.61 3.79
CA ALA A 24 11.19 8.02 3.44
C ALA A 24 12.14 8.84 4.31
N ARG A 25 12.27 8.48 5.59
CA ARG A 25 13.10 9.18 6.57
C ARG A 25 14.59 8.86 6.43
N ILE A 26 14.94 7.68 5.94
CA ILE A 26 16.34 7.28 5.77
C ILE A 26 16.91 7.62 4.39
N SER A 27 16.05 7.83 3.39
CA SER A 27 16.44 8.10 2.01
C SER A 27 16.83 9.56 1.78
N SER A 28 17.84 9.80 0.96
CA SER A 28 18.20 11.14 0.46
C SER A 28 17.30 11.59 -0.70
N PHE A 29 16.67 10.65 -1.41
CA PHE A 29 15.67 10.96 -2.45
C PHE A 29 14.39 11.53 -1.84
N PRO A 30 13.74 12.52 -2.50
CA PRO A 30 12.48 13.07 -2.01
C PRO A 30 11.41 12.00 -1.99
N THR A 31 10.54 11.98 -1.00
CA THR A 31 9.37 11.09 -1.00
C THR A 31 8.15 11.88 -1.42
N ILE A 32 7.46 11.41 -2.46
CA ILE A 32 6.17 11.99 -2.82
C ILE A 32 5.09 11.44 -1.89
N GLU A 33 4.00 12.19 -1.73
CA GLU A 33 2.81 11.79 -0.96
C GLU A 33 2.42 10.32 -1.21
N HIS A 34 1.92 9.62 -0.19
CA HIS A 34 1.48 8.23 -0.32
C HIS A 34 0.41 8.07 -1.42
N GLU A 35 0.64 7.09 -2.32
CA GLU A 35 -0.27 6.77 -3.42
C GLU A 35 -0.53 7.99 -4.33
N PRO A 36 0.53 8.64 -4.87
CA PRO A 36 0.46 9.99 -5.44
C PRO A 36 -0.43 10.06 -6.67
N PHE A 37 -0.61 8.95 -7.40
CA PHE A 37 -1.45 8.84 -8.59
C PHE A 37 -2.93 8.60 -8.26
N ASN A 38 -3.31 8.42 -6.99
CA ASN A 38 -4.72 8.37 -6.63
C ASN A 38 -5.40 9.71 -6.96
N ILE A 39 -6.65 9.67 -7.41
CA ILE A 39 -7.36 10.82 -8.00
C ILE A 39 -7.28 12.03 -7.07
N ASP A 40 -7.46 11.85 -5.76
CA ASP A 40 -7.49 12.96 -4.81
C ASP A 40 -6.09 13.41 -4.30
N ARG A 41 -5.02 12.96 -4.95
CA ARG A 41 -3.62 13.20 -4.56
C ARG A 41 -2.87 14.09 -5.55
N SER A 42 -1.66 14.48 -5.16
CA SER A 42 -0.78 15.37 -5.94
C SER A 42 -0.66 15.05 -7.44
N LEU A 43 -0.49 13.78 -7.82
CA LEU A 43 -0.40 13.31 -9.21
C LEU A 43 -1.71 12.71 -9.75
N GLY A 44 -2.81 12.83 -9.02
CA GLY A 44 -4.12 12.30 -9.42
C GLY A 44 -4.67 12.92 -10.71
N HIS A 45 -4.15 14.07 -11.11
CA HIS A 45 -4.47 14.69 -12.40
C HIS A 45 -4.04 13.83 -13.59
N ILE A 46 -2.93 13.08 -13.49
CA ILE A 46 -2.46 12.17 -14.54
C ILE A 46 -3.48 11.04 -14.73
N THR A 47 -3.91 10.43 -13.63
CA THR A 47 -4.93 9.37 -13.64
C THR A 47 -6.25 9.87 -14.20
N ARG A 48 -6.72 11.05 -13.79
CA ARG A 48 -7.95 11.66 -14.31
C ARG A 48 -7.88 11.91 -15.81
N SER A 49 -6.80 12.53 -16.30
CA SER A 49 -6.64 12.81 -17.73
C SER A 49 -6.69 11.51 -18.52
N PHE A 50 -5.88 10.51 -18.14
CA PHE A 50 -5.87 9.21 -18.81
C PHE A 50 -7.22 8.50 -18.80
N GLN A 51 -7.95 8.54 -17.68
CA GLN A 51 -9.30 7.95 -17.62
C GLN A 51 -10.32 8.66 -18.52
N ASN A 52 -10.12 9.95 -18.83
CA ASN A 52 -11.01 10.73 -19.66
C ASN A 52 -10.73 10.55 -21.16
N ASP A 53 -9.46 10.53 -21.57
CA ASP A 53 -9.07 10.55 -22.99
C ASP A 53 -8.47 9.23 -23.49
N GLY A 54 -7.98 8.38 -22.59
CA GLY A 54 -7.28 7.13 -22.93
C GLY A 54 -5.91 7.33 -23.58
N ASP A 55 -5.32 8.53 -23.53
CA ASP A 55 -4.06 8.84 -24.20
C ASP A 55 -2.86 8.26 -23.43
N ILE A 56 -2.42 7.08 -23.87
CA ILE A 56 -1.29 6.35 -23.30
C ILE A 56 0.01 7.16 -23.41
N ALA A 57 0.24 7.85 -24.53
CA ALA A 57 1.50 8.55 -24.77
C ALA A 57 1.60 9.80 -23.87
N ALA A 58 0.50 10.54 -23.71
CA ALA A 58 0.42 11.66 -22.79
C ALA A 58 0.60 11.21 -21.33
N MET A 59 -0.05 10.11 -20.93
CA MET A 59 0.11 9.53 -19.59
C MET A 59 1.56 9.11 -19.32
N GLU A 60 2.19 8.39 -20.25
CA GLU A 60 3.59 7.94 -20.12
C GLU A 60 4.55 9.13 -20.00
N ALA A 61 4.36 10.19 -20.80
CA ALA A 61 5.17 11.42 -20.72
C ALA A 61 4.97 12.16 -19.39
N ALA A 62 3.73 12.23 -18.89
CA ALA A 62 3.42 12.87 -17.61
C ALA A 62 4.02 12.11 -16.42
N ILE A 63 3.99 10.77 -16.45
CA ILE A 63 4.66 9.94 -15.45
C ILE A 63 6.17 10.16 -15.50
N ASP A 64 6.77 10.17 -16.69
CA ASP A 64 8.21 10.39 -16.85
C ASP A 64 8.64 11.72 -16.21
N THR A 65 7.90 12.79 -16.50
CA THR A 65 8.10 14.13 -15.91
C THR A 65 7.95 14.12 -14.39
N ALA A 66 6.93 13.43 -13.87
CA ALA A 66 6.70 13.33 -12.42
C ALA A 66 7.84 12.61 -11.68
N LEU A 67 8.67 11.85 -12.40
CA LEU A 67 9.79 11.08 -11.86
C LEU A 67 11.15 11.78 -12.08
N ASP A 68 11.20 13.04 -12.55
CA ASP A 68 12.44 13.77 -12.85
C ASP A 68 13.40 13.87 -11.66
N GLN A 69 12.86 14.07 -10.45
CA GLN A 69 13.66 14.13 -9.22
C GLN A 69 13.86 12.75 -8.56
N SER A 70 13.51 11.68 -9.26
CA SER A 70 13.56 10.31 -8.76
C SER A 70 12.90 10.14 -7.37
N PRO A 71 11.64 10.57 -7.18
CA PRO A 71 11.01 10.49 -5.88
C PRO A 71 10.75 9.04 -5.46
N ASN A 72 10.80 8.77 -4.16
CA ASN A 72 10.33 7.52 -3.60
C ASN A 72 8.81 7.41 -3.66
N ILE A 73 8.30 6.23 -4.01
CA ILE A 73 6.87 6.04 -4.31
C ILE A 73 6.31 4.81 -3.59
N LYS A 74 5.18 5.00 -2.91
CA LYS A 74 4.29 3.89 -2.52
C LYS A 74 3.10 3.85 -3.47
N HIS A 75 2.92 2.73 -4.17
CA HIS A 75 1.92 2.54 -5.22
C HIS A 75 1.00 1.35 -4.92
N CYS A 76 -0.29 1.63 -4.72
CA CYS A 76 -1.33 0.61 -4.53
C CYS A 76 -1.88 0.16 -5.88
N VAL A 77 -1.52 -1.05 -6.32
CA VAL A 77 -1.76 -1.51 -7.70
C VAL A 77 -3.24 -1.78 -8.01
N GLU A 78 -4.08 -1.97 -7.00
CA GLU A 78 -5.48 -2.38 -7.16
C GLU A 78 -6.47 -1.25 -7.48
N ILE A 79 -6.03 -0.01 -7.34
CA ILE A 79 -6.87 1.19 -7.42
C ILE A 79 -6.48 2.03 -8.62
N MET A 80 -5.41 1.65 -9.29
CA MET A 80 -4.84 2.35 -10.43
C MET A 80 -5.16 1.59 -11.71
N PRO A 81 -5.35 2.28 -12.85
CA PRO A 81 -5.38 1.63 -14.15
C PRO A 81 -4.13 0.74 -14.38
N PRO A 82 -4.27 -0.47 -14.94
CA PRO A 82 -3.12 -1.34 -15.22
C PRO A 82 -2.06 -0.68 -16.12
N GLU A 83 -2.49 0.13 -17.08
CA GLU A 83 -1.63 0.87 -18.00
C GLU A 83 -0.75 1.88 -17.25
N LEU A 84 -1.31 2.57 -16.27
CA LEU A 84 -0.58 3.51 -15.41
C LEU A 84 0.46 2.76 -14.57
N THR A 85 0.08 1.63 -13.97
CA THR A 85 1.01 0.81 -13.19
C THR A 85 2.16 0.30 -14.07
N ARG A 86 1.87 -0.12 -15.31
CA ARG A 86 2.89 -0.53 -16.29
C ARG A 86 3.84 0.61 -16.62
N ALA A 87 3.30 1.77 -16.98
CA ALA A 87 4.09 2.95 -17.34
C ALA A 87 4.98 3.42 -16.18
N LEU A 88 4.47 3.39 -14.94
CA LEU A 88 5.23 3.71 -13.75
C LEU A 88 6.38 2.73 -13.54
N ILE A 89 6.13 1.42 -13.65
CA ILE A 89 7.19 0.39 -13.54
C ILE A 89 8.25 0.59 -14.62
N ASP A 90 7.86 0.80 -15.88
CA ASP A 90 8.78 1.02 -17.00
C ASP A 90 9.61 2.32 -16.77
N ALA A 91 9.02 3.39 -16.22
CA ALA A 91 9.71 4.65 -15.91
C ALA A 91 10.68 4.53 -14.71
N CYS A 92 10.28 3.82 -13.65
CA CYS A 92 11.14 3.50 -12.51
C CYS A 92 12.33 2.62 -12.92
N LEU A 93 12.12 1.64 -13.80
CA LEU A 93 13.19 0.78 -14.32
C LEU A 93 14.26 1.59 -15.06
N LYS A 94 13.84 2.52 -15.94
CA LYS A 94 14.76 3.42 -16.67
C LYS A 94 15.63 4.28 -15.75
N ARG A 95 15.15 4.56 -14.53
CA ARG A 95 15.81 5.38 -13.51
C ARG A 95 16.48 4.56 -12.42
N ASN A 96 16.67 3.25 -12.62
CA ASN A 96 17.34 2.34 -11.70
C ASN A 96 16.74 2.33 -10.28
N TYR A 97 15.41 2.40 -10.17
CA TYR A 97 14.73 2.27 -8.88
C TYR A 97 14.94 0.88 -8.27
N ARG A 98 14.99 0.81 -6.94
CA ARG A 98 14.82 -0.45 -6.22
C ARG A 98 13.32 -0.76 -6.11
N PHE A 99 12.95 -1.93 -6.61
CA PHE A 99 11.58 -2.43 -6.52
C PHE A 99 11.36 -3.22 -5.24
N ILE A 100 10.26 -2.91 -4.56
CA ILE A 100 9.80 -3.59 -3.37
C ILE A 100 8.36 -4.04 -3.62
N VAL A 101 8.08 -5.32 -3.42
CA VAL A 101 6.73 -5.87 -3.39
C VAL A 101 6.37 -6.13 -1.93
N LEU A 102 5.35 -5.44 -1.43
CA LEU A 102 4.84 -5.63 -0.07
C LEU A 102 3.42 -6.17 -0.12
N LEU A 103 3.21 -7.37 0.42
CA LEU A 103 1.91 -8.01 0.50
C LEU A 103 1.59 -8.43 1.93
N ARG A 104 0.36 -8.92 2.13
CA ARG A 104 -0.11 -9.47 3.40
C ARG A 104 -0.67 -10.87 3.14
N ARG A 105 -0.18 -11.87 3.87
CA ARG A 105 -0.58 -13.27 3.69
C ARG A 105 -2.02 -13.50 4.15
N ASP A 106 -2.42 -12.91 5.27
CA ASP A 106 -3.80 -13.00 5.75
C ASP A 106 -4.71 -12.02 4.99
N GLU A 107 -5.10 -12.43 3.79
CA GLU A 107 -5.95 -11.66 2.89
C GLU A 107 -7.35 -11.42 3.48
N THR A 108 -7.85 -12.38 4.27
CA THR A 108 -9.14 -12.24 4.97
C THR A 108 -9.09 -11.05 5.92
N ARG A 109 -8.07 -10.98 6.80
CA ARG A 109 -7.91 -9.85 7.74
C ARG A 109 -7.58 -8.55 7.02
N ARG A 110 -6.80 -8.59 5.94
CA ARG A 110 -6.50 -7.41 5.13
C ARG A 110 -7.78 -6.79 4.56
N LEU A 111 -8.60 -7.61 3.88
CA LEU A 111 -9.85 -7.15 3.27
C LEU A 111 -10.90 -6.78 4.32
N ALA A 112 -10.99 -7.51 5.42
CA ALA A 112 -11.80 -7.14 6.57
C ALA A 112 -11.47 -5.72 7.05
N SER A 113 -10.17 -5.42 7.17
CA SER A 113 -9.69 -4.09 7.53
C SER A 113 -9.99 -3.03 6.47
N LEU A 114 -9.88 -3.37 5.18
CA LEU A 114 -10.25 -2.48 4.08
C LEU A 114 -11.74 -2.13 4.11
N PHE A 115 -12.62 -3.11 4.26
CA PHE A 115 -14.06 -2.86 4.30
C PHE A 115 -14.49 -2.08 5.54
N LEU A 116 -13.82 -2.27 6.68
CA LEU A 116 -14.02 -1.39 7.84
C LEU A 116 -13.63 0.05 7.52
N ALA A 117 -12.47 0.27 6.91
CA ALA A 117 -12.02 1.61 6.55
C ALA A 117 -12.98 2.29 5.56
N ILE A 118 -13.49 1.56 4.56
CA ILE A 118 -14.49 2.08 3.62
C ILE A 118 -15.82 2.38 4.32
N SER A 119 -16.31 1.47 5.16
CA SER A 119 -17.60 1.63 5.85
C SER A 119 -17.59 2.77 6.86
N THR A 120 -16.50 2.92 7.61
CA THR A 120 -16.35 3.90 8.69
C THR A 120 -15.70 5.20 8.23
N GLN A 121 -15.08 5.24 7.05
CA GLN A 121 -14.23 6.33 6.56
C GLN A 121 -12.97 6.60 7.43
N ALA A 122 -12.64 5.68 8.35
CA ALA A 122 -11.43 5.77 9.16
C ALA A 122 -10.25 5.01 8.51
N TRP A 123 -9.39 5.75 7.80
CA TRP A 123 -8.26 5.17 7.05
C TRP A 123 -6.95 5.04 7.87
N GLY A 124 -6.80 5.85 8.93
CA GLY A 124 -5.60 5.96 9.77
C GLY A 124 -5.92 6.01 11.28
N PRO A 125 -4.91 5.90 12.16
CA PRO A 125 -5.11 5.96 13.62
C PRO A 125 -5.77 7.26 14.09
N GLU A 126 -5.39 8.39 13.49
CA GLU A 126 -5.93 9.72 13.83
C GLU A 126 -7.43 9.79 13.47
N ALA A 127 -7.79 9.34 12.27
CA ALA A 127 -9.17 9.28 11.83
C ALA A 127 -10.00 8.31 12.70
N ALA A 128 -9.43 7.15 13.05
CA ALA A 128 -10.09 6.18 13.93
C ALA A 128 -10.35 6.76 15.33
N ALA A 129 -9.38 7.48 15.91
CA ALA A 129 -9.54 8.12 17.22
C ALA A 129 -10.66 9.17 17.25
N GLN A 130 -10.93 9.83 16.12
CA GLN A 130 -12.01 10.82 16.00
C GLN A 130 -13.36 10.19 15.66
N ILE A 131 -13.39 9.21 14.76
CA ILE A 131 -14.63 8.66 14.20
C ILE A 131 -15.22 7.55 15.08
N TYR A 132 -14.39 6.66 15.63
CA TYR A 132 -14.88 5.48 16.36
C TYR A 132 -15.70 5.84 17.61
N PRO A 133 -15.34 6.82 18.45
CA PRO A 133 -16.17 7.21 19.59
C PRO A 133 -17.57 7.67 19.16
N ARG A 134 -17.67 8.38 18.04
CA ARG A 134 -18.94 8.87 17.49
C ARG A 134 -19.81 7.72 16.99
N ILE A 135 -19.22 6.71 16.36
CA ILE A 135 -19.91 5.46 15.99
C ILE A 135 -20.41 4.72 17.24
N ILE A 136 -19.54 4.55 18.24
CA ILE A 136 -19.87 3.83 19.48
C ILE A 136 -21.01 4.53 20.24
N SER A 137 -21.02 5.86 20.25
CA SER A 137 -22.08 6.66 20.86
C SER A 137 -23.41 6.65 20.09
N GLY A 138 -23.42 6.14 18.86
CA GLY A 138 -24.58 6.18 17.96
C GLY A 138 -24.77 7.48 17.20
N GLU A 139 -23.87 8.46 17.34
CA GLU A 139 -23.91 9.72 16.58
C GLU A 139 -23.70 9.48 15.07
N ILE A 140 -22.81 8.55 14.72
CA ILE A 140 -22.57 8.12 13.33
C ILE A 140 -22.99 6.67 13.18
N THR A 141 -23.78 6.37 12.14
CA THR A 141 -24.02 4.98 11.72
C THR A 141 -23.15 4.68 10.49
N PRO A 142 -22.22 3.71 10.55
CA PRO A 142 -21.40 3.32 9.41
C PRO A 142 -22.25 2.78 8.26
N ALA A 143 -21.78 2.97 7.02
CA ALA A 143 -22.43 2.39 5.86
C ALA A 143 -22.33 0.85 5.88
N PRO A 144 -23.36 0.11 5.42
CA PRO A 144 -23.27 -1.34 5.29
C PRO A 144 -22.16 -1.75 4.30
N ILE A 145 -21.56 -2.91 4.53
CA ILE A 145 -20.62 -3.47 3.55
C ILE A 145 -21.40 -3.98 2.33
N ASP A 146 -20.97 -3.60 1.13
CA ASP A 146 -21.52 -4.12 -0.11
C ASP A 146 -21.07 -5.57 -0.35
N LEU A 147 -21.88 -6.51 0.13
CA LEU A 147 -21.62 -7.95 0.01
C LEU A 147 -21.57 -8.44 -1.45
N LYS A 148 -22.19 -7.73 -2.40
CA LYS A 148 -22.17 -8.13 -3.81
C LYS A 148 -20.77 -7.91 -4.42
N ASN A 149 -20.08 -6.88 -3.96
CA ASN A 149 -18.77 -6.49 -4.47
C ASN A 149 -17.59 -7.14 -3.73
N VAL A 150 -17.81 -7.82 -2.60
CA VAL A 150 -16.74 -8.52 -1.85
C VAL A 150 -15.98 -9.51 -2.73
N ARG A 151 -16.69 -10.37 -3.48
CA ARG A 151 -16.05 -11.33 -4.39
C ARG A 151 -15.31 -10.64 -5.53
N GLY A 152 -15.91 -9.60 -6.10
CA GLY A 152 -15.27 -8.80 -7.14
C GLY A 152 -13.95 -8.20 -6.65
N ARG A 153 -13.93 -7.71 -5.42
CA ARG A 153 -12.74 -7.15 -4.79
C ARG A 153 -11.63 -8.18 -4.59
N VAL A 154 -11.93 -9.35 -4.04
CA VAL A 154 -10.96 -10.45 -3.88
C VAL A 154 -10.33 -10.80 -5.23
N ARG A 155 -11.15 -10.97 -6.27
CA ARG A 155 -10.67 -11.31 -7.63
C ARG A 155 -9.78 -10.21 -8.21
N MET A 156 -10.19 -8.94 -8.03
CA MET A 156 -9.41 -7.80 -8.51
C MET A 156 -8.04 -7.76 -7.85
N ASP A 157 -7.95 -8.04 -6.54
CA ASP A 157 -6.67 -8.03 -5.82
C ASP A 157 -5.70 -9.08 -6.31
N TYR A 158 -6.16 -10.34 -6.42
CA TYR A 158 -5.33 -11.39 -7.01
C TYR A 158 -4.95 -11.08 -8.46
N PHE A 159 -5.86 -10.50 -9.24
CA PHE A 159 -5.60 -10.12 -10.62
C PHE A 159 -4.54 -9.02 -10.72
N SER A 160 -4.68 -7.91 -9.98
CA SER A 160 -3.74 -6.79 -9.98
C SER A 160 -2.36 -7.21 -9.49
N VAL A 161 -2.27 -8.04 -8.44
CA VAL A 161 -0.99 -8.61 -7.98
C VAL A 161 -0.41 -9.52 -9.05
N GLY A 162 -1.19 -10.46 -9.58
CA GLY A 162 -0.72 -11.40 -10.62
C GLY A 162 -0.20 -10.70 -11.88
N GLN A 163 -0.91 -9.68 -12.36
CA GLN A 163 -0.47 -8.85 -13.47
C GLN A 163 0.84 -8.11 -13.16
N THR A 164 0.93 -7.50 -11.98
CA THR A 164 2.13 -6.77 -11.54
C THR A 164 3.34 -7.69 -11.48
N LEU A 165 3.22 -8.85 -10.85
CA LEU A 165 4.30 -9.82 -10.72
C LEU A 165 4.71 -10.42 -12.08
N SER A 166 3.73 -10.66 -12.96
CA SER A 166 4.01 -11.11 -14.32
C SER A 166 4.78 -10.06 -15.11
N LEU A 167 4.41 -8.78 -14.96
CA LEU A 167 5.13 -7.67 -15.58
C LEU A 167 6.57 -7.58 -15.09
N LEU A 168 6.79 -7.58 -13.77
CA LEU A 168 8.15 -7.55 -13.18
C LEU A 168 9.01 -8.71 -13.70
N ARG A 169 8.45 -9.92 -13.74
CA ARG A 169 9.14 -11.11 -14.27
C ARG A 169 9.47 -10.98 -15.75
N ASN A 170 8.52 -10.53 -16.56
CA ASN A 170 8.72 -10.35 -18.01
C ASN A 170 9.73 -9.25 -18.34
N ARG A 171 9.90 -8.28 -17.45
CA ARG A 171 10.92 -7.22 -17.53
C ARG A 171 12.24 -7.60 -16.88
N GLN A 172 12.35 -8.81 -16.30
CA GLN A 172 13.52 -9.28 -15.55
C GLN A 172 13.94 -8.31 -14.44
N ILE A 173 12.95 -7.67 -13.79
CA ILE A 173 13.19 -6.74 -12.69
C ILE A 173 13.41 -7.54 -11.41
N ASP A 174 14.55 -7.30 -10.77
CA ASP A 174 14.82 -7.82 -9.42
C ASP A 174 14.10 -6.96 -8.37
N PHE A 175 13.37 -7.59 -7.47
CA PHE A 175 12.60 -6.92 -6.43
C PHE A 175 12.76 -7.60 -5.07
N GLY A 176 12.72 -6.80 -4.00
CA GLY A 176 12.56 -7.32 -2.65
C GLY A 176 11.11 -7.75 -2.43
N TRP A 177 10.90 -8.96 -1.93
CA TRP A 177 9.56 -9.45 -1.58
C TRP A 177 9.41 -9.48 -0.07
N TYR A 178 8.40 -8.78 0.44
CA TYR A 178 8.13 -8.72 1.88
C TYR A 178 6.66 -9.02 2.17
N LEU A 179 6.45 -9.75 3.26
CA LEU A 179 5.13 -10.03 3.80
C LEU A 179 4.97 -9.30 5.13
N PHE A 180 3.82 -8.65 5.31
CA PHE A 180 3.43 -7.99 6.56
C PHE A 180 3.68 -8.88 7.78
N GLU A 181 3.23 -10.15 7.73
CA GLU A 181 3.38 -11.08 8.84
C GLU A 181 4.85 -11.37 9.18
N GLU A 182 5.73 -11.39 8.19
CA GLU A 182 7.16 -11.65 8.38
C GLU A 182 7.88 -10.39 8.88
N LEU A 183 7.52 -9.22 8.34
CA LEU A 183 8.09 -7.94 8.74
C LEU A 183 7.80 -7.59 10.20
N TYR A 184 6.56 -7.78 10.65
CA TYR A 184 6.10 -7.28 11.95
C TYR A 184 5.93 -8.36 13.02
N PHE A 185 5.77 -9.62 12.62
CA PHE A 185 5.54 -10.74 13.55
C PHE A 185 6.47 -11.94 13.31
N GLY A 186 7.50 -11.77 12.48
CA GLY A 186 8.50 -12.81 12.23
C GLY A 186 9.52 -12.95 13.37
N ASP A 187 10.37 -13.96 13.26
CA ASP A 187 11.42 -14.24 14.25
C ASP A 187 12.56 -13.20 14.21
N THR A 188 12.74 -12.53 13.07
CA THR A 188 13.73 -11.47 12.90
C THR A 188 13.21 -10.19 13.52
N LYS A 189 13.97 -9.65 14.48
CA LYS A 189 13.67 -8.34 15.09
C LYS A 189 13.50 -7.25 14.03
N ILE A 190 12.49 -6.41 14.23
CA ILE A 190 12.07 -5.40 13.27
C ILE A 190 13.19 -4.41 12.91
N GLU A 191 14.04 -4.07 13.86
CA GLU A 191 15.21 -3.20 13.68
C GLU A 191 16.23 -3.83 12.73
N LYS A 192 16.49 -5.13 12.90
CA LYS A 192 17.37 -5.87 12.00
C LYS A 192 16.79 -5.94 10.59
N GLN A 193 15.48 -6.17 10.47
CA GLN A 193 14.82 -6.16 9.16
C GLN A 193 14.92 -4.78 8.49
N ALA A 194 14.75 -3.70 9.23
CA ALA A 194 14.92 -2.33 8.73
C ALA A 194 16.35 -2.08 8.22
N VAL A 195 17.38 -2.48 8.99
CA VAL A 195 18.79 -2.38 8.58
C VAL A 195 19.04 -3.17 7.29
N ASP A 196 18.55 -4.41 7.22
CA ASP A 196 18.73 -5.26 6.05
C ASP A 196 18.04 -4.67 4.81
N ILE A 197 16.83 -4.11 4.95
CA ILE A 197 16.11 -3.42 3.87
C ILE A 197 16.87 -2.17 3.42
N ALA A 198 17.32 -1.32 4.34
CA ALA A 198 18.08 -0.11 4.05
C ALA A 198 19.37 -0.43 3.27
N ALA A 199 20.07 -1.51 3.64
CA ALA A 199 21.26 -1.97 2.93
C ALA A 199 20.95 -2.32 1.46
N THR A 200 19.78 -2.88 1.16
CA THR A 200 19.38 -3.15 -0.25
C THR A 200 19.15 -1.89 -1.08
N LEU A 201 18.88 -0.76 -0.42
CA LEU A 201 18.74 0.57 -1.01
C LEU A 201 20.08 1.30 -1.16
N GLY A 202 21.18 0.73 -0.66
CA GLY A 202 22.48 1.40 -0.61
C GLY A 202 22.63 2.37 0.56
N ILE A 203 21.74 2.30 1.56
CA ILE A 203 21.74 3.16 2.75
C ILE A 203 22.33 2.37 3.92
N ALA A 204 23.35 2.94 4.57
CA ALA A 204 23.88 2.41 5.82
C ALA A 204 23.17 3.10 6.99
N ILE A 205 22.58 2.32 7.88
CA ILE A 205 22.00 2.78 9.15
C ILE A 205 22.53 1.90 10.29
N ASP A 206 22.74 2.51 11.46
CA ASP A 206 23.16 1.81 12.66
C ASP A 206 21.97 1.13 13.35
N ALA A 207 22.23 0.11 14.17
CA ALA A 207 21.17 -0.63 14.87
C ALA A 207 20.46 0.23 15.94
N GLU A 208 21.12 1.31 16.38
CA GLU A 208 20.64 2.29 17.36
C GLU A 208 20.13 3.58 16.70
N ASP A 209 19.95 3.58 15.37
CA ASP A 209 19.49 4.77 14.66
C ASP A 209 18.07 5.18 15.10
N GLU A 210 17.93 6.42 15.58
CA GLU A 210 16.65 6.98 16.07
C GLU A 210 15.53 6.90 15.02
N ARG A 211 15.86 6.82 13.74
CA ARG A 211 14.88 6.70 12.64
C ARG A 211 14.21 5.34 12.62
N LEU A 212 14.73 4.34 13.34
CA LEU A 212 14.14 3.01 13.48
C LEU A 212 12.87 3.00 14.34
N GLU A 213 12.68 3.99 15.23
CA GLU A 213 11.52 4.05 16.13
C GLU A 213 10.18 4.13 15.37
N GLU A 214 10.13 4.79 14.21
CA GLU A 214 8.93 4.85 13.36
C GLU A 214 8.52 3.48 12.78
N PHE A 215 9.48 2.57 12.66
CA PHE A 215 9.22 1.24 12.16
C PHE A 215 8.68 0.30 13.25
N SER A 216 9.05 0.53 14.51
CA SER A 216 8.67 -0.30 15.66
C SER A 216 7.39 0.13 16.38
N ASP A 217 6.97 1.39 16.27
CA ASP A 217 5.80 1.94 16.98
C ASP A 217 4.46 1.61 16.29
N GLU A 218 4.05 0.33 16.27
CA GLU A 218 2.70 -0.04 15.83
C GLU A 218 1.64 0.33 16.89
N LYS A 219 1.14 1.57 16.82
CA LYS A 219 -0.15 1.90 17.45
C LYS A 219 -1.28 1.30 16.61
N GLY A 220 -1.61 0.04 16.88
CA GLY A 220 -2.73 -0.66 16.25
C GLY A 220 -4.05 0.10 16.40
N GLN A 221 -4.85 0.17 15.33
CA GLN A 221 -6.08 0.97 15.26
C GLN A 221 -7.28 0.41 16.08
N LYS A 222 -7.05 -0.60 16.95
CA LYS A 222 -8.10 -1.35 17.68
C LYS A 222 -9.32 -1.72 16.82
N SER A 223 -9.12 -1.99 15.53
CA SER A 223 -10.19 -2.13 14.54
C SER A 223 -11.11 -3.32 14.79
N SER A 224 -10.71 -4.30 15.61
CA SER A 224 -11.56 -5.42 16.01
C SER A 224 -12.77 -4.99 16.83
N GLU A 225 -12.68 -3.87 17.56
CA GLU A 225 -13.74 -3.41 18.46
C GLU A 225 -14.88 -2.69 17.71
N ILE A 226 -14.59 -2.12 16.53
CA ILE A 226 -15.58 -1.36 15.75
C ILE A 226 -16.47 -2.25 14.87
N GLY A 227 -16.03 -3.46 14.55
CA GLY A 227 -16.72 -4.34 13.59
C GLY A 227 -18.17 -4.65 13.95
N LYS A 228 -18.47 -4.79 15.26
CA LYS A 228 -19.84 -5.03 15.76
C LYS A 228 -20.83 -3.88 15.50
N TYR A 229 -20.32 -2.67 15.23
CA TYR A 229 -21.15 -1.49 14.92
C TYR A 229 -21.33 -1.29 13.41
N VAL A 230 -20.58 -2.01 12.58
CA VAL A 230 -20.71 -1.95 11.12
C VAL A 230 -21.81 -2.93 10.68
N PRO A 231 -22.87 -2.47 10.00
CA PRO A 231 -23.91 -3.36 9.52
C PRO A 231 -23.34 -4.50 8.68
N ASN A 232 -23.88 -5.70 8.88
CA ASN A 232 -23.55 -6.92 8.14
C ASN A 232 -22.04 -7.29 8.06
N TYR A 233 -21.21 -6.78 8.98
CA TYR A 233 -19.78 -7.06 9.05
C TYR A 233 -19.48 -8.56 9.15
N ASP A 234 -20.12 -9.27 10.09
CA ASP A 234 -19.90 -10.71 10.29
C ASP A 234 -20.20 -11.53 9.03
N ARG A 235 -21.19 -11.10 8.22
CA ARG A 235 -21.51 -11.75 6.94
C ARG A 235 -20.40 -11.51 5.91
N ALA A 236 -19.80 -10.32 5.89
CA ALA A 236 -18.67 -10.02 5.03
C ALA A 236 -17.45 -10.86 5.42
N ILE A 237 -17.16 -10.99 6.72
CA ILE A 237 -16.06 -11.84 7.22
C ILE A 237 -16.28 -13.30 6.85
N ALA A 238 -17.47 -13.85 7.10
CA ALA A 238 -17.78 -15.22 6.74
C ALA A 238 -17.66 -15.49 5.23
N LEU A 239 -17.97 -14.50 4.38
CA LEU A 239 -17.77 -14.58 2.95
C LEU A 239 -16.29 -14.53 2.57
N LEU A 240 -15.51 -13.61 3.16
CA LEU A 240 -14.07 -13.49 2.93
C LEU A 240 -13.32 -14.76 3.31
N SER A 241 -13.60 -15.34 4.48
CA SER A 241 -12.98 -16.59 4.91
C SER A 241 -13.19 -17.73 3.92
N LYS A 242 -14.34 -17.77 3.23
CA LYS A 242 -14.61 -18.78 2.18
C LYS A 242 -13.88 -18.49 0.88
N LEU A 243 -13.67 -17.22 0.55
CA LEU A 243 -13.07 -16.80 -0.73
C LEU A 243 -11.54 -16.81 -0.68
N CYS A 244 -10.93 -16.53 0.47
CA CYS A 244 -9.48 -16.39 0.64
C CYS A 244 -8.82 -17.65 1.23
N ALA A 245 -9.58 -18.67 1.63
CA ALA A 245 -9.04 -19.95 2.11
C ALA A 245 -8.82 -20.98 0.98
N GLN A 246 -9.01 -20.57 -0.29
CA GLN A 246 -8.73 -21.36 -1.49
C GLN A 246 -7.33 -21.04 -2.00
#